data_AF-A0A7C5ZNM3-F1
#
_entry.id   AF-A0A7C5ZNM3-F1
#
_cell.length_a   1.000
_cell.length_b   1.000
_cell.length_c   1.000
_cell.angle_alpha   90.00
_cell.angle_beta   90.00
_cell.angle_gamma   90.00
#
_symmetry.space_group_name_H-M   'P 1'
#
loop_
_entity.id
_entity.type
_entity.pdbx_description
1 polymer ?
#
loop_
_entity_poly.entity_id
_entity_poly.type
_entity_poly.pdbx_seq_one_letter_code
_entity_poly.pdbx_strand_id
1 'polypeptide(L)'
;MLVDIFKLFFIIFGFIKYGIPDNYETAFSYGLAFSTTNYQDFSVAISFKYDLNAIYILDEIFWFGGESCGLYLPGVILVSKRASQLGCSNTLEHEMGHAWQYRAFGPFLPIYGLFENLEPDYSYYQIPPHRKTMNYSLITFYIPLPSYK
;
A
#
# COMPACT_ATOMS: atom_id res chain seq x y z
N MET A 1 10.54 0.93 16.00
CA MET A 1 10.36 0.69 14.56
C MET A 1 9.31 -0.39 14.40
N LEU A 2 8.34 -0.20 13.52
CA LEU A 2 7.33 -1.20 13.15
C LEU A 2 7.54 -1.55 11.67
N VAL A 3 7.30 -2.81 11.32
CA VAL A 3 7.36 -3.30 9.94
C VAL A 3 6.08 -4.04 9.63
N ASP A 4 5.47 -3.76 8.49
CA ASP A 4 4.33 -4.53 7.99
C ASP A 4 4.81 -5.87 7.44
N ILE A 5 4.63 -6.93 8.24
CA ILE A 5 5.09 -8.28 7.92
C ILE A 5 4.36 -8.85 6.71
N PHE A 6 3.07 -8.54 6.52
CA PHE A 6 2.31 -9.02 5.37
C PHE A 6 2.87 -8.44 4.08
N LYS A 7 3.10 -7.12 4.05
CA LYS A 7 3.70 -6.46 2.90
C LYS A 7 5.13 -6.95 2.63
N LEU A 8 5.95 -7.07 3.68
CA LEU A 8 7.31 -7.58 3.55
C LEU A 8 7.35 -9.00 2.95
N PHE A 9 6.46 -9.88 3.40
CA PHE A 9 6.34 -11.25 2.88
C PHE A 9 6.09 -11.25 1.37
N PHE A 10 5.10 -10.48 0.89
CA PHE A 10 4.78 -10.42 -0.53
C PHE A 10 5.90 -9.80 -1.36
N ILE A 11 6.59 -8.77 -0.86
CA ILE A 11 7.77 -8.21 -1.52
C ILE A 11 8.84 -9.29 -1.71
N ILE A 12 9.19 -10.01 -0.64
CA ILE A 12 10.18 -11.11 -0.69
C ILE A 12 9.71 -12.21 -1.66
N PHE A 13 8.43 -12.60 -1.59
CA PHE A 13 7.85 -13.58 -2.50
C PHE A 13 7.97 -13.13 -3.96
N GLY A 14 7.65 -11.87 -4.26
CA GLY A 14 7.79 -11.28 -5.59
C GLY A 14 9.23 -11.39 -6.09
N PHE A 15 10.21 -11.03 -5.25
CA PHE A 15 11.63 -11.13 -5.60
C PHE A 15 12.04 -12.58 -5.90
N ILE A 16 11.63 -13.54 -5.07
CA ILE A 16 11.95 -14.96 -5.25
C ILE A 16 11.29 -15.50 -6.53
N LYS A 17 10.05 -15.10 -6.82
CA LYS A 17 9.26 -15.66 -7.92
C LYS A 17 9.55 -15.02 -9.27
N TYR A 18 9.74 -13.71 -9.31
CA TYR A 18 9.83 -12.92 -10.53
C TYR A 18 11.21 -12.26 -10.74
N GLY A 19 12.10 -12.30 -9.75
CA GLY A 19 13.44 -11.74 -9.83
C GLY A 19 13.48 -10.25 -9.48
N ILE A 20 14.26 -9.47 -10.23
CA ILE A 20 14.42 -8.03 -9.99
C ILE A 20 13.19 -7.28 -10.56
N PRO A 21 12.53 -6.42 -9.78
CA PRO A 21 11.44 -5.57 -10.25
C PRO A 21 11.87 -4.67 -11.41
N ASP A 22 10.98 -4.47 -12.37
CA ASP A 22 11.19 -3.52 -13.47
C ASP A 22 11.18 -2.08 -12.96
N ASN A 23 10.40 -1.80 -11.91
CA ASN A 23 10.33 -0.48 -11.30
C ASN A 23 9.88 -0.57 -9.82
N TYR A 24 9.85 0.57 -9.15
CA TYR A 24 9.36 0.72 -7.79
C TYR A 24 8.43 1.92 -7.68
N GLU A 25 7.39 1.78 -6.88
CA GLU A 25 6.60 2.91 -6.39
C GLU A 25 6.86 3.07 -4.90
N THR A 26 7.26 4.27 -4.50
CA THR A 26 7.63 4.58 -3.12
C THR A 26 6.83 5.75 -2.61
N ALA A 27 6.45 5.70 -1.34
CA ALA A 27 5.83 6.84 -0.66
C ALA A 27 6.50 7.07 0.69
N PHE A 28 6.55 8.34 1.08
CA PHE A 28 7.07 8.77 2.37
C PHE A 28 6.08 9.71 3.06
N SER A 29 5.98 9.60 4.38
CA SER A 29 5.19 10.49 5.22
C SER A 29 5.87 10.69 6.57
N TYR A 30 5.68 11.86 7.17
CA TYR A 30 6.10 12.14 8.54
C TYR A 30 4.96 12.85 9.28
N GLY A 31 4.94 12.71 10.59
CA GLY A 31 3.90 13.34 11.42
C GLY A 31 4.12 13.09 12.90
N LEU A 32 3.30 13.72 13.74
CA LEU A 32 3.32 13.48 15.18
C LEU A 32 2.45 12.28 15.54
N ALA A 33 3.04 11.35 16.30
CA ALA A 33 2.33 10.24 16.91
C ALA A 33 2.17 10.53 18.40
N PHE A 34 0.95 10.37 18.88
CA PHE A 34 0.59 10.53 20.27
C PHE A 34 0.30 9.15 20.85
N SER A 35 0.95 8.80 21.95
CA SER A 35 0.69 7.56 22.67
C SER A 35 0.31 7.89 24.11
N THR A 36 -0.86 7.41 24.51
CA THR A 36 -1.36 7.48 25.88
C THR A 36 -1.34 6.08 26.45
N THR A 37 -0.18 5.65 26.95
CA THR A 37 -0.07 4.35 27.64
C THR A 37 -0.82 4.37 28.97
N ASN A 38 -0.95 5.55 29.60
CA ASN A 38 -1.84 5.87 30.72
C ASN A 38 -2.26 7.34 30.64
N TYR A 39 -3.36 7.73 31.29
CA TYR A 39 -3.84 9.13 31.34
C TYR A 39 -2.80 10.12 31.90
N GLN A 40 -1.79 9.61 32.63
CA GLN A 40 -0.70 10.39 33.22
C GLN A 40 0.61 10.36 32.38
N ASP A 41 0.70 9.51 31.36
CA ASP A 41 1.91 9.33 30.53
C ASP A 41 1.57 9.62 29.05
N PHE A 42 1.29 10.89 28.76
CA PHE A 42 1.20 11.36 27.38
C PHE A 42 2.60 11.45 26.79
N SER A 43 2.90 10.57 25.83
CA SER A 43 4.15 10.61 25.07
C SER A 43 3.89 11.06 23.63
N VAL A 44 4.75 11.97 23.16
CA VAL A 44 4.73 12.44 21.77
C VAL A 44 5.98 11.89 21.09
N ALA A 45 5.81 11.39 19.87
CA ALA A 45 6.92 10.96 19.04
C ALA A 45 6.78 11.55 17.64
N ILE A 46 7.91 11.80 16.97
CA ILE A 46 7.91 12.01 15.53
C ILE A 46 7.84 10.64 14.88
N SER A 47 6.83 10.42 14.04
CA SER A 47 6.70 9.24 13.20
C SER A 47 7.23 9.54 11.80
N PHE A 48 8.03 8.61 11.28
CA PHE A 48 8.46 8.59 9.88
C PHE A 48 7.99 7.28 9.27
N LYS A 49 7.33 7.36 8.12
CA LYS A 49 6.70 6.24 7.44
C LYS A 49 7.24 6.14 6.03
N TYR A 50 7.68 4.95 5.67
CA TYR A 50 8.19 4.63 4.34
C TYR A 50 7.46 3.42 3.81
N ASP A 51 6.98 3.52 2.58
CA ASP A 51 6.29 2.46 1.89
C ASP A 51 6.90 2.21 0.52
N LEU A 52 7.01 0.94 0.14
CA LEU A 52 7.59 0.47 -1.11
C LEU A 52 6.64 -0.56 -1.73
N ASN A 53 6.36 -0.41 -3.02
CA ASN A 53 5.73 -1.42 -3.86
C ASN A 53 6.68 -1.76 -5.02
N ALA A 54 7.02 -3.03 -5.17
CA ALA A 54 7.78 -3.54 -6.30
C ALA A 54 6.87 -3.72 -7.52
N ILE A 55 7.28 -3.24 -8.69
CA ILE A 55 6.50 -3.33 -9.93
C ILE A 55 7.15 -4.35 -10.86
N TYR A 56 6.37 -5.32 -11.32
CA TYR A 56 6.79 -6.34 -12.28
C TYR A 56 5.91 -6.27 -13.54
N ILE A 57 6.54 -6.23 -14.70
CA ILE A 57 5.90 -6.21 -16.01
C ILE A 57 6.08 -7.59 -16.65
N LEU A 58 5.03 -8.39 -16.60
CA LEU A 58 5.07 -9.82 -16.90
C LEU A 58 4.33 -10.14 -18.20
N ASP A 59 4.78 -11.19 -18.91
CA ASP A 59 4.05 -11.69 -20.08
C ASP A 59 2.72 -12.36 -19.68
N GLU A 60 2.72 -13.05 -18.54
CA GLU A 60 1.52 -13.69 -17.95
C GLU A 60 1.50 -13.54 -16.43
N ILE A 61 0.32 -13.21 -15.90
CA ILE A 61 0.07 -13.20 -14.46
C ILE A 61 -0.49 -14.57 -14.06
N PHE A 62 0.40 -15.41 -13.50
CA PHE A 62 0.15 -16.83 -13.20
C PHE A 62 -1.14 -17.10 -12.40
N TRP A 63 -1.54 -16.19 -11.52
CA TRP A 63 -2.68 -16.38 -10.62
C TRP A 63 -4.04 -16.43 -11.33
N PHE A 64 -4.14 -15.90 -12.55
CA PHE A 64 -5.41 -15.75 -13.27
C PHE A 64 -5.37 -16.32 -14.70
N GLY A 65 -4.47 -17.28 -14.98
CA GLY A 65 -4.47 -17.97 -16.27
C GLY A 65 -4.17 -17.08 -17.48
N GLY A 66 -3.47 -15.96 -17.30
CA GLY A 66 -3.01 -15.09 -18.39
C GLY A 66 -3.99 -14.01 -18.88
N GLU A 67 -5.24 -14.02 -18.41
CA GLU A 67 -6.27 -13.03 -18.81
C GLU A 67 -6.33 -11.79 -17.92
N SER A 68 -5.58 -11.78 -16.82
CA SER A 68 -5.52 -10.61 -15.93
C SER A 68 -4.62 -9.51 -16.52
N CYS A 69 -5.15 -8.29 -16.54
CA CYS A 69 -4.42 -7.10 -16.95
C CYS A 69 -3.41 -6.64 -15.88
N GLY A 70 -3.76 -6.79 -14.61
CA GLY A 70 -2.97 -6.36 -13.47
C GLY A 70 -3.42 -7.05 -12.18
N LEU A 71 -2.52 -7.06 -11.21
CA LEU A 71 -2.79 -7.57 -9.87
C LEU A 71 -1.94 -6.83 -8.84
N TYR A 72 -2.59 -6.28 -7.84
CA TYR A 72 -1.95 -5.82 -6.62
C TYR A 72 -1.99 -6.91 -5.54
N LEU A 73 -0.82 -7.28 -5.06
CA LEU A 73 -0.61 -7.94 -3.78
C LEU A 73 0.06 -6.93 -2.84
N PRO A 74 -0.12 -7.00 -1.51
CA PRO A 74 0.50 -6.03 -0.61
C PRO A 74 2.00 -5.82 -0.86
N GLY A 75 2.42 -4.66 -1.40
CA GLY A 75 3.83 -4.41 -1.71
C GLY A 75 4.32 -4.88 -3.08
N VAL A 76 3.46 -5.49 -3.90
CA VAL A 76 3.79 -6.01 -5.22
C VAL A 76 2.70 -5.65 -6.23
N ILE A 77 3.08 -4.94 -7.27
CA ILE A 77 2.23 -4.59 -8.41
C ILE A 77 2.67 -5.44 -9.60
N LEU A 78 1.77 -6.25 -10.12
CA LEU A 78 1.97 -7.02 -11.35
C LEU A 78 1.17 -6.37 -12.47
N VAL A 79 1.82 -6.14 -13.61
CA VAL A 79 1.18 -5.60 -14.81
C VAL A 79 1.45 -6.52 -15.99
N SER A 80 0.40 -6.90 -16.71
CA SER A 80 0.55 -7.69 -17.92
C SER A 80 1.06 -6.82 -19.07
N LYS A 81 2.10 -7.28 -19.77
CA LYS A 81 2.56 -6.68 -21.04
C LYS A 81 1.47 -6.68 -22.12
N ARG A 82 0.50 -7.59 -22.01
CA ARG A 82 -0.62 -7.74 -22.94
C ARG A 82 -1.84 -6.94 -22.53
N ALA A 83 -1.77 -6.12 -21.46
CA ALA A 83 -2.92 -5.36 -20.95
C ALA A 83 -3.64 -4.54 -22.05
N SER A 84 -2.89 -3.89 -22.94
CA SER A 84 -3.48 -3.14 -24.06
C SER A 84 -4.23 -4.03 -25.07
N GLN A 85 -3.73 -5.24 -25.33
CA GLN A 85 -4.37 -6.23 -26.19
C GLN A 85 -5.64 -6.81 -25.57
N LEU A 86 -5.69 -6.86 -24.24
CA LEU A 86 -6.84 -7.27 -23.44
C LEU A 86 -7.88 -6.14 -23.27
N GLY A 87 -7.64 -4.96 -23.85
CA GLY A 87 -8.55 -3.81 -23.76
C GLY A 87 -8.44 -3.02 -22.46
N CYS A 88 -7.45 -3.31 -21.62
CA CYS A 88 -7.19 -2.59 -20.38
C CYS A 88 -6.31 -1.37 -20.65
N SER A 89 -6.87 -0.19 -20.43
CA SER A 89 -6.11 1.07 -20.38
C SER A 89 -5.73 1.39 -18.93
N ASN A 90 -4.57 2.02 -18.73
CA ASN A 90 -4.11 2.52 -17.44
C ASN A 90 -3.99 1.48 -16.31
N THR A 91 -3.70 0.21 -16.63
CA THR A 91 -3.59 -0.86 -15.63
C THR A 91 -2.62 -0.51 -14.49
N LEU A 92 -1.44 0.04 -14.79
CA LEU A 92 -0.49 0.42 -13.76
C LEU A 92 -1.08 1.46 -12.78
N GLU A 93 -1.78 2.46 -13.29
CA GLU A 93 -2.42 3.49 -12.47
C GLU A 93 -3.53 2.89 -11.59
N HIS A 94 -4.30 1.95 -12.15
CA HIS A 94 -5.30 1.19 -11.40
C HIS A 94 -4.68 0.40 -10.24
N GLU A 95 -3.62 -0.38 -10.48
CA GLU A 95 -2.95 -1.15 -9.43
C GLU A 95 -2.26 -0.25 -8.39
N MET A 96 -1.72 0.90 -8.81
CA MET A 96 -1.24 1.93 -7.88
C MET A 96 -2.37 2.46 -6.98
N GLY A 97 -3.61 2.45 -7.45
CA GLY A 97 -4.78 2.76 -6.65
C GLY A 97 -5.01 1.76 -5.52
N HIS A 98 -4.90 0.47 -5.81
CA HIS A 98 -4.93 -0.57 -4.77
C HIS A 98 -3.79 -0.44 -3.76
N ALA A 99 -2.60 -0.04 -4.21
CA ALA A 99 -1.49 0.27 -3.30
C ALA A 99 -1.83 1.42 -2.34
N TRP A 100 -2.46 2.49 -2.82
CA TRP A 100 -2.92 3.60 -1.98
C TRP A 100 -4.07 3.21 -1.04
N GLN A 101 -5.02 2.41 -1.51
CA GLN A 101 -6.08 1.84 -0.67
C GLN A 101 -5.47 1.02 0.48
N TYR A 102 -4.48 0.18 0.21
CA TYR A 102 -3.78 -0.57 1.25
C TYR A 102 -3.04 0.35 2.23
N ARG A 103 -2.41 1.44 1.78
CA ARG A 103 -1.78 2.42 2.69
C ARG A 103 -2.77 3.02 3.68
N ALA A 104 -3.99 3.25 3.25
CA ALA A 104 -5.03 3.85 4.09
C ALA A 104 -5.66 2.83 5.05
N PHE A 105 -5.96 1.61 4.56
CA PHE A 105 -6.82 0.65 5.26
C PHE A 105 -6.12 -0.67 5.64
N GLY A 106 -4.95 -0.95 5.08
CA GLY A 106 -4.15 -2.13 5.37
C GLY A 106 -4.90 -3.44 5.09
N PRO A 107 -4.73 -4.48 5.92
CA PRO A 107 -5.40 -5.77 5.74
C PRO A 107 -6.93 -5.70 5.97
N PHE A 108 -7.45 -4.57 6.45
CA PHE A 108 -8.89 -4.37 6.65
C PHE A 108 -9.60 -3.86 5.38
N LEU A 109 -8.86 -3.63 4.29
CA LEU A 109 -9.43 -3.21 3.00
C LEU A 109 -10.63 -4.06 2.54
N PRO A 110 -10.63 -5.42 2.63
CA PRO A 110 -11.78 -6.23 2.23
C PRO A 110 -13.05 -5.97 3.06
N ILE A 111 -12.89 -5.53 4.31
CA ILE A 111 -13.99 -5.23 5.22
C ILE A 111 -14.55 -3.83 4.93
N TYR A 112 -13.72 -2.91 4.40
CA TYR A 112 -14.18 -1.57 4.03
C TYR A 112 -15.27 -1.62 2.94
N GLY A 113 -15.16 -2.55 1.99
CA GLY A 113 -16.19 -2.79 0.97
C GLY A 113 -17.55 -3.28 1.52
N LEU A 114 -17.62 -3.72 2.78
CA LEU A 114 -18.89 -4.07 3.45
C LEU A 114 -19.59 -2.84 4.03
N PHE A 115 -18.92 -1.68 4.08
CA PHE A 115 -19.46 -0.42 4.56
C PHE A 115 -19.76 0.52 3.38
N GLU A 116 -20.43 0.01 2.34
CA GLU A 116 -20.78 0.69 1.08
C GLU A 116 -21.35 2.12 1.25
N ASN A 117 -21.91 2.46 2.41
CA ASN A 117 -22.47 3.78 2.73
C ASN A 117 -21.47 4.82 3.27
N LEU A 118 -20.17 4.51 3.38
CA LEU A 118 -19.12 5.45 3.81
C LEU A 118 -18.23 5.94 2.65
N GLU A 119 -18.48 5.44 1.44
CA GLU A 119 -17.82 5.91 0.23
C GLU A 119 -18.49 7.20 -0.26
N PRO A 120 -17.73 8.28 -0.52
CA PRO A 120 -18.25 9.35 -1.34
C PRO A 120 -18.40 8.84 -2.79
N ASP A 121 -19.28 9.48 -3.56
CA ASP A 121 -19.68 9.27 -4.96
C ASP A 121 -18.51 9.31 -5.99
N TYR A 122 -17.42 8.60 -5.72
CA TYR A 122 -16.26 8.44 -6.60
C TYR A 122 -16.30 7.02 -7.15
N SER A 123 -16.00 6.85 -8.44
CA SER A 123 -15.87 5.51 -8.98
C SER A 123 -14.75 4.77 -8.24
N TYR A 124 -14.92 3.47 -8.02
CA TYR A 124 -13.89 2.57 -7.48
C TYR A 124 -12.50 2.72 -8.14
N TYR A 125 -12.47 3.32 -9.34
CA TYR A 125 -11.30 3.58 -10.17
C TYR A 125 -10.58 4.91 -9.88
N GLN A 126 -11.14 5.81 -9.07
CA GLN A 126 -10.50 7.09 -8.74
C GLN A 126 -9.85 7.02 -7.37
N ILE A 127 -8.51 7.14 -7.32
CA ILE A 127 -7.75 7.33 -6.08
C ILE A 127 -8.15 8.69 -5.51
N PRO A 128 -8.94 8.80 -4.42
CA PRO A 128 -9.38 10.10 -3.95
C PRO A 128 -8.15 10.89 -3.48
N PRO A 129 -7.83 12.05 -4.08
CA PRO A 129 -6.59 12.76 -3.78
C PRO A 129 -6.50 13.20 -2.31
N HIS A 130 -7.65 13.33 -1.64
CA HIS A 130 -7.80 13.76 -0.25
C HIS A 130 -7.70 12.62 0.79
N ARG A 131 -7.52 11.36 0.37
CA ARG A 131 -7.39 10.19 1.28
C ARG A 131 -6.03 9.47 1.18
N LYS A 132 -4.99 10.14 0.68
CA LYS A 132 -3.61 9.64 0.67
C LYS A 132 -2.98 9.66 2.08
N THR A 133 -3.58 8.93 3.01
CA THR A 133 -3.04 8.70 4.35
C THR A 133 -2.20 7.43 4.35
N MET A 134 -1.06 7.50 5.02
CA MET A 134 -0.15 6.38 5.16
C MET A 134 -0.29 5.81 6.56
N ASN A 135 -1.34 5.05 6.80
CA ASN A 135 -1.58 4.38 8.08
C ASN A 135 -0.82 3.06 8.16
N TYR A 136 -0.77 2.33 7.04
CA TYR A 136 -0.11 1.04 6.87
C TYR A 136 1.05 1.18 5.88
N SER A 137 2.19 1.66 6.38
CA SER A 137 3.47 1.69 5.67
C SER A 137 4.26 0.42 5.90
N LEU A 138 5.10 0.05 4.92
CA LEU A 138 6.07 -1.03 5.07
C LEU A 138 6.94 -0.85 6.33
N ILE A 139 7.48 0.35 6.56
CA ILE A 139 8.30 0.65 7.74
C ILE A 139 7.82 1.93 8.40
N THR A 140 7.71 1.90 9.72
CA THR A 140 7.46 3.08 10.56
C THR A 140 8.52 3.22 11.65
N PHE A 141 9.15 4.38 11.71
CA PHE A 141 10.09 4.75 12.77
C PHE A 141 9.44 5.76 13.70
N TYR A 142 9.77 5.67 15.00
CA TYR A 142 9.32 6.62 16.01
C TYR A 142 10.54 7.18 16.73
N ILE A 143 10.63 8.50 16.80
CA ILE A 143 11.61 9.22 17.58
C ILE A 143 10.86 9.86 18.75
N PRO A 144 11.05 9.38 20.00
CA PRO A 144 10.37 9.97 21.15
C PRO A 144 10.82 11.43 21.31
N LEU A 145 9.87 12.32 21.57
CA LEU A 145 10.18 13.67 21.99
C LEU A 145 10.44 13.66 23.51
N PRO A 146 11.44 14.41 23.98
CA PRO A 146 11.70 14.52 25.40
C PRO A 146 10.47 15.10 26.11
N SER A 147 9.96 14.38 27.10
CA SER A 147 8.95 14.88 28.01
C SER A 147 9.61 15.87 28.98
N TYR A 148 9.23 17.15 28.89
CA TYR A 148 9.57 18.12 29.93
C TYR A 148 8.72 17.76 31.17
N LYS A 149 9.40 17.35 32.24
CA LYS A 149 8.80 17.17 33.57
C LYS A 149 8.72 18.50 34.31
#